data_AF-A0A139I085-F1
#
_entry.id   AF-A0A139I085-F1
#
_cell.length_a   1.000
_cell.length_b   1.000
_cell.length_c   1.000
_cell.angle_alpha   90.00
_cell.angle_beta   90.00
_cell.angle_gamma   90.00
#
_symmetry.space_group_name_H-M   'P 1'
#
loop_
_entity.id
_entity.type
_entity.pdbx_description
1 polymer ?
#
loop_
_entity_poly.entity_id
_entity_poly.type
_entity_poly.pdbx_seq_one_letter_code
_entity_poly.pdbx_strand_id
1 'polypeptide(L)'
;MRRDLTSRILLFAAQSGLACFTKRSQTSDWSYDSPNHWADTPRYGQCQNGTHQSPIALSGSQFSRSPRGPSFNCPGSWTGVLSNNGHGLLFEIDVPGDDYTKLPKLSFDEETVYLQSWHTHAPAEHIVAGDRSTAELHLVHVDADGNAKAVVGFRLDPSYTQRDAHSQFFEQLGPFPRPDEEGHEIKIEDFRPNLALAEVSDFRRFWTYEGSLTTPPCSEGVRWFFAGDTLVLGDGQLQQLLAASHSLLDQPSTFGCTTLASSVKDLAALLCEHCELRRAVASSEKYRQSMSVIKV
;
A
#
# COMPACT_ATOMS: atom_id res chain seq x y z
N MET A 1 55.30 -2.59 -69.03
CA MET A 1 54.88 -3.78 -68.25
C MET A 1 54.52 -3.34 -66.84
N ARG A 2 53.23 -3.47 -66.45
CA ARG A 2 52.70 -3.66 -65.07
C ARG A 2 53.10 -2.61 -64.00
N ARG A 3 52.23 -1.69 -63.58
CA ARG A 3 51.26 -1.72 -62.44
C ARG A 3 51.46 -0.36 -61.72
N ASP A 4 50.55 0.32 -61.06
CA ASP A 4 49.15 0.13 -60.70
C ASP A 4 48.59 1.53 -60.40
N LEU A 5 47.33 1.76 -60.78
CA LEU A 5 46.60 3.01 -60.63
C LEU A 5 45.57 2.80 -59.51
N THR A 6 45.87 3.20 -58.26
CA THR A 6 44.82 3.28 -57.22
C THR A 6 45.19 4.33 -56.17
N SER A 7 44.75 5.58 -56.39
CA SER A 7 44.63 6.57 -55.32
C SER A 7 43.25 6.38 -54.69
N ARG A 8 43.20 5.79 -53.49
CA ARG A 8 41.95 5.51 -52.76
C ARG A 8 41.47 6.77 -52.05
N ILE A 9 40.27 7.18 -52.43
CA ILE A 9 39.42 8.17 -51.76
C ILE A 9 39.16 7.70 -50.31
N LEU A 10 39.57 8.50 -49.33
CA LEU A 10 39.15 8.33 -47.93
C LEU A 10 37.80 9.03 -47.75
N LEU A 11 36.70 8.25 -47.81
CA LEU A 11 35.40 8.67 -47.29
C LEU A 11 35.50 8.74 -45.75
N PHE A 12 35.40 9.95 -45.19
CA PHE A 12 35.05 10.13 -43.79
C PHE A 12 33.57 9.78 -43.62
N ALA A 13 33.29 8.56 -43.13
CA ALA A 13 31.97 8.23 -42.63
C ALA A 13 31.76 8.96 -41.30
N ALA A 14 30.91 9.99 -41.30
CA ALA A 14 30.41 10.60 -40.08
C ALA A 14 29.56 9.56 -39.34
N GLN A 15 30.10 8.96 -38.29
CA GLN A 15 29.32 8.18 -37.34
C GLN A 15 28.49 9.15 -36.51
N SER A 16 27.28 9.44 -36.99
CA SER A 16 26.21 10.00 -36.18
C SER A 16 25.79 8.92 -35.16
N GLY A 17 26.51 8.86 -34.03
CA GLY A 17 26.09 8.09 -32.88
C GLY A 17 24.81 8.70 -32.33
N LEU A 18 23.67 8.11 -32.68
CA LEU A 18 22.42 8.31 -31.96
C LEU A 18 22.65 7.76 -30.54
N ALA A 19 23.01 8.64 -29.61
CA ALA A 19 22.95 8.33 -28.20
C ALA A 19 21.47 8.12 -27.85
N CYS A 20 21.05 6.86 -27.84
CA CYS A 20 19.79 6.48 -27.21
C CYS A 20 19.97 6.75 -25.72
N PHE A 21 19.52 7.91 -25.26
CA PHE A 21 19.33 8.17 -23.84
C PHE A 21 18.20 7.25 -23.38
N THR A 22 18.56 6.02 -22.98
CA THR A 22 17.67 5.19 -22.19
C THR A 22 17.50 5.90 -20.86
N LYS A 23 16.34 6.54 -20.67
CA LYS A 23 15.89 7.01 -19.38
C LYS A 23 15.97 5.79 -18.45
N ARG A 24 16.91 5.79 -17.51
CA ARG A 24 17.06 4.71 -16.54
C ARG A 24 15.76 4.71 -15.74
N SER A 25 14.87 3.76 -16.04
CA SER A 25 13.78 3.41 -15.13
C SER A 25 14.46 3.19 -13.78
N GLN A 26 14.10 3.99 -12.79
CA GLN A 26 14.47 3.73 -11.40
C GLN A 26 13.67 2.48 -11.02
N THR A 27 14.16 1.32 -11.43
CA THR A 27 13.63 0.04 -10.97
C THR A 27 13.74 0.08 -9.46
N SER A 28 12.59 0.08 -8.77
CA SER A 28 12.57 -0.14 -7.32
C SER A 28 13.48 -1.32 -7.02
N ASP A 29 14.40 -1.16 -6.08
CA ASP A 29 15.37 -2.21 -5.78
C ASP A 29 14.82 -3.25 -4.80
N TRP A 30 13.51 -3.23 -4.57
CA TRP A 30 12.75 -4.20 -3.81
C TRP A 30 11.38 -4.42 -4.43
N SER A 31 10.81 -5.60 -4.22
CA SER A 31 9.42 -5.95 -4.56
C SER A 31 8.83 -6.86 -3.49
N TYR A 32 7.50 -7.01 -3.48
CA TYR A 32 6.78 -7.95 -2.61
C TYR A 32 6.92 -9.42 -3.03
N ASP A 33 7.60 -9.72 -4.14
CA ASP A 33 7.77 -11.11 -4.61
C ASP A 33 8.79 -11.89 -3.78
N SER A 34 9.66 -11.19 -3.07
CA SER A 34 10.74 -11.80 -2.29
C SER A 34 11.05 -11.03 -1.00
N PRO A 35 10.07 -10.83 -0.09
CA PRO A 35 10.26 -10.07 1.14
C PRO A 35 11.32 -10.69 2.07
N ASN A 36 11.46 -12.02 2.05
CA ASN A 36 12.50 -12.75 2.78
C ASN A 36 13.93 -12.43 2.32
N HIS A 37 14.08 -11.78 1.15
CA HIS A 37 15.36 -11.39 0.56
C HIS A 37 15.62 -9.89 0.62
N TRP A 38 14.72 -9.08 1.21
CA TRP A 38 14.95 -7.64 1.32
C TRP A 38 16.27 -7.31 2.02
N ALA A 39 16.62 -8.07 3.07
CA ALA A 39 17.86 -7.89 3.82
C ALA A 39 19.15 -8.26 3.04
N ASP A 40 19.04 -8.90 1.87
CA ASP A 40 20.19 -9.13 0.98
C ASP A 40 20.75 -7.79 0.46
N THR A 41 19.90 -6.76 0.40
CA THR A 41 20.31 -5.38 0.19
C THR A 41 20.81 -4.79 1.52
N PRO A 42 22.09 -4.40 1.66
CA PRO A 42 22.69 -4.08 2.97
C PRO A 42 21.99 -3.00 3.79
N ARG A 43 21.34 -2.02 3.13
CA ARG A 43 20.62 -0.94 3.80
C ARG A 43 19.24 -1.35 4.35
N TYR A 44 18.77 -2.57 4.04
CA TYR A 44 17.50 -3.13 4.48
C TYR A 44 17.69 -4.24 5.53
N GLY A 45 18.88 -4.31 6.15
CA GLY A 45 19.21 -5.38 7.11
C GLY A 45 18.26 -5.50 8.30
N GLN A 46 17.53 -4.43 8.68
CA GLN A 46 16.53 -4.51 9.75
C GLN A 46 15.31 -5.35 9.36
N CYS A 47 15.01 -5.52 8.06
CA CYS A 47 13.90 -6.36 7.61
C CYS A 47 14.03 -7.83 8.03
N GLN A 48 15.25 -8.30 8.34
CA GLN A 48 15.48 -9.67 8.81
C GLN A 48 16.04 -9.73 10.24
N ASN A 49 16.87 -8.76 10.63
CA ASN A 49 17.55 -8.77 11.93
C ASN A 49 16.83 -7.95 13.01
N GLY A 50 15.75 -7.26 12.64
CA GLY A 50 14.88 -6.58 13.59
C GLY A 50 14.20 -7.56 14.56
N THR A 51 13.86 -7.07 15.75
CA THR A 51 13.20 -7.84 16.81
C THR A 51 11.79 -7.36 17.14
N HIS A 52 11.40 -6.20 16.61
CA HIS A 52 10.10 -5.54 16.74
C HIS A 52 9.57 -5.18 15.35
N GLN A 53 9.54 -6.18 14.46
CA GLN A 53 9.07 -6.00 13.09
C GLN A 53 7.53 -6.00 13.02
N SER A 54 7.02 -5.24 12.06
CA SER A 54 5.63 -5.23 11.61
C SER A 54 5.52 -5.86 10.21
N PRO A 55 4.35 -6.38 9.80
CA PRO A 55 3.09 -6.45 10.56
C PRO A 55 3.08 -7.59 11.60
N ILE A 56 2.09 -7.57 12.50
CA ILE A 56 1.85 -8.65 13.47
C ILE A 56 0.40 -9.17 13.41
N ALA A 57 0.16 -10.32 14.03
CA ALA A 57 -1.21 -10.79 14.28
C ALA A 57 -1.81 -10.07 15.51
N LEU A 58 -2.99 -9.51 15.34
CA LEU A 58 -3.74 -8.79 16.37
C LEU A 58 -4.89 -9.65 16.92
N SER A 59 -5.04 -9.67 18.24
CA SER A 59 -6.10 -10.43 18.91
C SER A 59 -7.46 -9.74 18.80
N GLY A 60 -8.51 -10.49 18.46
CA GLY A 60 -9.87 -9.95 18.29
C GLY A 60 -10.57 -9.42 19.57
N SER A 61 -10.00 -9.65 20.75
CA SER A 61 -10.61 -9.26 22.04
C SER A 61 -9.76 -8.29 22.88
N GLN A 62 -8.52 -8.03 22.48
CA GLN A 62 -7.59 -7.19 23.24
C GLN A 62 -7.42 -5.82 22.60
N PHE A 63 -8.50 -5.02 22.58
CA PHE A 63 -8.38 -3.62 22.21
C PHE A 63 -7.65 -2.85 23.30
N SER A 64 -6.71 -2.00 22.90
CA SER A 64 -6.07 -1.06 23.82
C SER A 64 -7.10 -0.01 24.23
N ARG A 65 -7.51 -0.06 25.50
CA ARG A 65 -8.35 0.97 26.13
C ARG A 65 -7.45 1.89 26.93
N SER A 66 -6.52 2.57 26.25
CA SER A 66 -5.70 3.59 26.93
C SER A 66 -6.61 4.77 27.32
N PRO A 67 -6.61 5.23 28.58
CA PRO A 67 -7.25 6.48 28.97
C PRO A 67 -6.64 7.70 28.27
N ARG A 68 -5.43 7.54 27.71
CA ARG A 68 -4.69 8.49 26.88
C ARG A 68 -4.46 7.87 25.50
N GLY A 69 -5.54 7.67 24.76
CA GLY A 69 -5.46 7.20 23.37
C GLY A 69 -4.83 8.26 22.45
N PRO A 70 -4.59 7.92 21.17
CA PRO A 70 -4.13 8.88 20.19
C PRO A 70 -5.13 10.04 20.04
N SER A 71 -4.61 11.25 19.98
CA SER A 71 -5.35 12.48 19.74
C SER A 71 -5.02 12.99 18.34
N PHE A 72 -6.02 12.97 17.46
CA PHE A 72 -5.89 13.45 16.09
C PHE A 72 -6.32 14.91 16.00
N ASN A 73 -5.47 15.76 15.44
CA ASN A 73 -5.76 17.15 15.14
C ASN A 73 -5.47 17.43 13.67
N CYS A 74 -6.49 17.23 12.85
CA CYS A 74 -6.43 17.35 11.40
C CYS A 74 -7.46 18.38 10.91
N PRO A 75 -7.24 19.68 11.15
CA PRO A 75 -8.21 20.71 10.76
C PRO A 75 -8.16 20.95 9.24
N GLY A 76 -9.32 21.29 8.68
CA GLY A 76 -9.45 21.73 7.29
C GLY A 76 -9.11 20.65 6.27
N SER A 77 -8.51 21.09 5.17
CA SER A 77 -8.10 20.26 4.06
C SER A 77 -6.69 20.58 3.61
N TRP A 78 -6.12 19.65 2.85
CA TRP A 78 -4.70 19.62 2.54
C TRP A 78 -4.50 19.37 1.06
N THR A 79 -3.44 19.96 0.54
CA THR A 79 -3.00 19.75 -0.83
C THR A 79 -1.94 18.66 -0.86
N GLY A 80 -1.98 17.79 -1.85
CA GLY A 80 -0.99 16.73 -2.02
C GLY A 80 -1.07 16.07 -3.39
N VAL A 81 -0.26 15.02 -3.57
CA VAL A 81 -0.18 14.27 -4.81
C VAL A 81 -0.56 12.82 -4.56
N LEU A 82 -1.56 12.33 -5.29
CA LEU A 82 -1.92 10.93 -5.37
C LEU A 82 -1.18 10.29 -6.56
N SER A 83 -0.50 9.18 -6.31
CA SER A 83 0.23 8.42 -7.30
C SER A 83 0.04 6.92 -7.09
N ASN A 84 0.51 6.14 -8.04
CA ASN A 84 0.72 4.71 -7.87
C ASN A 84 2.22 4.44 -7.79
N ASN A 85 2.70 3.95 -6.64
CA ASN A 85 4.14 3.76 -6.41
C ASN A 85 4.65 2.40 -6.91
N GLY A 86 3.88 1.71 -7.75
CA GLY A 86 4.19 0.36 -8.23
C GLY A 86 3.83 -0.73 -7.22
N HIS A 87 3.26 -0.40 -6.06
CA HIS A 87 2.80 -1.38 -5.06
C HIS A 87 1.33 -1.17 -4.67
N GLY A 88 0.90 0.08 -4.60
CA GLY A 88 -0.46 0.48 -4.33
C GLY A 88 -0.63 1.98 -4.52
N LEU A 89 -1.73 2.51 -3.99
CA LEU A 89 -1.92 3.96 -3.96
C LEU A 89 -0.99 4.57 -2.92
N LEU A 90 -0.40 5.71 -3.27
CA LEU A 90 0.39 6.55 -2.38
C LEU A 90 -0.13 7.98 -2.51
N PHE A 91 -0.39 8.63 -1.39
CA PHE A 91 -0.67 10.05 -1.34
C PHE A 91 0.31 10.74 -0.43
N GLU A 92 0.94 11.80 -0.93
CA GLU A 92 1.89 12.61 -0.18
C GLU A 92 1.34 14.02 -0.02
N ILE A 93 1.27 14.51 1.22
CA ILE A 93 0.82 15.87 1.52
C ILE A 93 1.96 16.84 1.20
N ASP A 94 1.65 17.95 0.54
CA ASP A 94 2.61 19.04 0.32
C ASP A 94 3.10 19.56 1.67
N VAL A 95 4.42 19.64 1.87
CA VAL A 95 5.02 20.09 3.12
C VAL A 95 5.34 21.60 3.05
N PRO A 96 4.58 22.49 3.71
CA PRO A 96 4.70 23.93 3.46
C PRO A 96 6.02 24.50 3.98
N GLY A 97 6.93 24.80 3.05
CA GLY A 97 8.28 25.28 3.36
C GLY A 97 9.13 24.22 4.05
N ASP A 98 8.95 22.95 3.69
CA ASP A 98 9.69 21.79 4.20
C ASP A 98 9.62 21.63 5.73
N ASP A 99 8.58 22.18 6.34
CA ASP A 99 8.33 22.14 7.78
C ASP A 99 7.18 21.17 8.09
N TYR A 100 7.54 19.93 8.48
CA TYR A 100 6.60 18.89 8.85
C TYR A 100 5.69 19.30 10.02
N THR A 101 6.11 20.23 10.87
CA THR A 101 5.34 20.63 12.06
C THR A 101 4.02 21.36 11.73
N LYS A 102 3.89 21.77 10.46
CA LYS A 102 2.70 22.41 9.89
C LYS A 102 1.67 21.42 9.37
N LEU A 103 1.96 20.13 9.31
CA LEU A 103 1.04 19.10 8.82
C LEU A 103 0.02 18.67 9.90
N PRO A 104 -1.01 17.87 9.56
CA PRO A 104 -1.96 17.33 10.55
C PRO A 104 -1.25 16.59 11.67
N LYS A 105 -1.71 16.75 12.91
CA LYS A 105 -1.00 16.26 14.09
C LYS A 105 -1.66 15.01 14.65
N LEU A 106 -0.81 14.09 15.09
CA LEU A 106 -1.16 12.99 15.95
C LEU A 106 -0.33 13.14 17.23
N SER A 107 -1.00 13.20 18.37
CA SER A 107 -0.36 13.22 19.68
C SER A 107 -0.74 11.99 20.48
N PHE A 108 0.23 11.37 21.14
CA PHE A 108 0.03 10.22 22.03
C PHE A 108 1.12 10.23 23.07
N ASP A 109 0.82 9.74 24.28
CA ASP A 109 1.74 9.79 25.41
C ASP A 109 2.26 11.23 25.63
N GLU A 110 3.53 11.51 25.30
CA GLU A 110 4.14 12.85 25.33
C GLU A 110 4.75 13.25 23.96
N GLU A 111 4.44 12.49 22.91
CA GLU A 111 4.93 12.69 21.56
C GLU A 111 3.91 13.43 20.70
N THR A 112 4.41 14.19 19.72
CA THR A 112 3.59 14.77 18.65
C THR A 112 4.31 14.54 17.33
N VAL A 113 3.58 13.94 16.41
CA VAL A 113 4.03 13.55 15.07
C VAL A 113 3.03 14.07 14.03
N TYR A 114 3.44 14.06 12.77
CA TYR A 114 2.82 14.83 11.71
C TYR A 114 2.50 13.95 10.50
N LEU A 115 1.25 13.93 10.05
CA LEU A 115 0.81 13.12 8.91
C LEU A 115 1.51 13.61 7.63
N GLN A 116 2.40 12.80 7.08
CA GLN A 116 3.12 13.12 5.84
C GLN A 116 2.43 12.49 4.63
N SER A 117 2.04 11.22 4.76
CA SER A 117 1.55 10.45 3.62
C SER A 117 0.59 9.36 4.07
N TRP A 118 -0.09 8.78 3.09
CA TRP A 118 -0.77 7.52 3.29
C TRP A 118 -0.60 6.62 2.07
N HIS A 119 -0.68 5.32 2.28
CA HIS A 119 -0.64 4.36 1.20
C HIS A 119 -1.50 3.13 1.51
N THR A 120 -1.77 2.34 0.48
CA THR A 120 -2.56 1.11 0.60
C THR A 120 -1.78 -0.14 0.25
N HIS A 121 -2.17 -1.23 0.89
CA HIS A 121 -1.69 -2.58 0.64
C HIS A 121 -2.87 -3.48 0.28
N ALA A 122 -2.69 -4.36 -0.70
CA ALA A 122 -3.60 -5.45 -0.96
C ALA A 122 -2.78 -6.72 -1.24
N PRO A 123 -3.04 -7.85 -0.54
CA PRO A 123 -3.96 -7.99 0.59
C PRO A 123 -3.56 -7.15 1.82
N ALA A 124 -4.41 -7.07 2.84
CA ALA A 124 -4.04 -6.46 4.12
C ALA A 124 -2.77 -7.11 4.69
N GLU A 125 -1.93 -6.36 5.39
CA GLU A 125 -0.66 -6.83 5.96
C GLU A 125 -0.87 -7.47 7.34
N HIS A 126 -1.63 -6.80 8.22
CA HIS A 126 -2.01 -7.32 9.52
C HIS A 126 -3.05 -8.44 9.42
N ILE A 127 -2.97 -9.38 10.35
CA ILE A 127 -4.00 -10.41 10.56
C ILE A 127 -4.77 -10.04 11.83
N VAL A 128 -6.09 -9.99 11.77
CA VAL A 128 -6.93 -9.68 12.95
C VAL A 128 -7.80 -10.89 13.28
N ALA A 129 -7.68 -11.40 14.50
CA ALA A 129 -8.41 -12.58 14.97
C ALA A 129 -8.28 -13.81 14.06
N GLY A 130 -7.13 -13.95 13.39
CA GLY A 130 -6.85 -15.02 12.44
C GLY A 130 -7.38 -14.80 11.03
N ASP A 131 -8.00 -13.65 10.75
CA ASP A 131 -8.53 -13.29 9.43
C ASP A 131 -7.69 -12.18 8.76
N ARG A 132 -7.53 -12.26 7.44
CA ARG A 132 -6.80 -11.27 6.64
C ARG A 132 -7.78 -10.51 5.76
N SER A 133 -7.92 -9.21 6.03
CA SER A 133 -8.79 -8.31 5.27
C SER A 133 -8.35 -8.16 3.80
N THR A 134 -9.27 -7.68 2.98
CA THR A 134 -9.08 -7.54 1.53
C THR A 134 -7.95 -6.57 1.19
N ALA A 135 -7.87 -5.45 1.90
CA ALA A 135 -6.79 -4.46 1.79
C ALA A 135 -6.57 -3.73 3.12
N GLU A 136 -5.54 -2.90 3.19
CA GLU A 136 -5.16 -2.13 4.36
C GLU A 136 -4.69 -0.73 3.97
N LEU A 137 -5.04 0.28 4.77
CA LEU A 137 -4.61 1.67 4.62
C LEU A 137 -3.66 2.02 5.75
N HIS A 138 -2.54 2.66 5.44
CA HIS A 138 -1.60 3.21 6.40
C HIS A 138 -1.52 4.73 6.26
N LEU A 139 -1.76 5.46 7.36
CA LEU A 139 -1.42 6.87 7.49
C LEU A 139 -0.07 6.98 8.21
N VAL A 140 0.96 7.45 7.53
CA VAL A 140 2.34 7.55 8.04
C VAL A 140 2.58 8.92 8.65
N HIS A 141 3.00 8.94 9.90
CA HIS A 141 3.30 10.16 10.65
C HIS A 141 4.79 10.24 10.99
N VAL A 142 5.36 11.42 10.81
CA VAL A 142 6.79 11.71 11.02
C VAL A 142 7.02 12.67 12.18
N ASP A 143 8.23 12.66 12.74
CA ASP A 143 8.68 13.72 13.65
C ASP A 143 9.00 15.02 12.88
N ALA A 144 9.45 16.06 13.60
CA ALA A 144 9.80 17.35 13.02
C ALA A 144 10.95 17.27 11.99
N ASP A 145 11.77 16.23 12.06
CA ASP A 145 12.91 16.00 11.16
C ASP A 145 12.53 15.10 9.97
N GLY A 146 11.27 14.67 9.87
CA GLY A 146 10.76 13.84 8.78
C GLY A 146 11.01 12.34 8.95
N ASN A 147 11.42 11.87 10.14
CA ASN A 147 11.56 10.43 10.39
C ASN A 147 10.21 9.83 10.76
N ALA A 148 9.84 8.69 10.15
CA ALA A 148 8.62 7.97 10.51
C ALA A 148 8.66 7.53 11.97
N LYS A 149 7.63 7.90 12.74
CA LYS A 149 7.50 7.60 14.18
C LYS A 149 6.20 6.93 14.54
N ALA A 150 5.14 7.12 13.76
CA ALA A 150 3.89 6.41 13.99
C ALA A 150 3.18 6.07 12.69
N VAL A 151 2.43 4.96 12.71
CA VAL A 151 1.54 4.56 11.61
C VAL A 151 0.15 4.27 12.16
N VAL A 152 -0.86 4.81 11.48
CA VAL A 152 -2.27 4.56 11.80
C VAL A 152 -2.85 3.67 10.70
N GLY A 153 -3.19 2.44 11.07
CA GLY A 153 -3.64 1.40 10.14
C GLY A 153 -5.16 1.19 10.15
N PHE A 154 -5.74 0.84 9.01
CA PHE A 154 -7.17 0.56 8.86
C PHE A 154 -7.36 -0.68 7.98
N ARG A 155 -8.27 -1.57 8.40
CA ARG A 155 -8.76 -2.65 7.52
C ARG A 155 -9.71 -2.08 6.48
N LEU A 156 -9.54 -2.52 5.23
CA LEU A 156 -10.40 -2.18 4.11
C LEU A 156 -11.10 -3.45 3.64
N ASP A 157 -12.42 -3.50 3.80
CA ASP A 157 -13.27 -4.62 3.37
C ASP A 157 -14.59 -4.11 2.81
N PRO A 158 -15.29 -4.92 1.98
CA PRO A 158 -16.60 -4.57 1.49
C PRO A 158 -17.63 -4.56 2.62
N SER A 159 -18.74 -3.87 2.42
CA SER A 159 -19.89 -4.02 3.31
C SER A 159 -20.64 -5.32 3.02
N TYR A 160 -20.76 -6.19 4.03
CA TYR A 160 -21.59 -7.39 3.92
C TYR A 160 -23.09 -7.12 4.09
N THR A 161 -23.47 -5.92 4.53
CA THR A 161 -24.86 -5.57 4.86
C THR A 161 -25.40 -4.37 4.10
N GLN A 162 -24.55 -3.55 3.49
CA GLN A 162 -24.94 -2.32 2.78
C GLN A 162 -24.28 -2.26 1.41
N ARG A 163 -25.02 -2.68 0.36
CA ARG A 163 -24.48 -2.70 -1.01
C ARG A 163 -24.10 -1.31 -1.55
N ASP A 164 -24.71 -0.25 -1.01
CA ASP A 164 -24.47 1.14 -1.40
C ASP A 164 -23.50 1.86 -0.45
N ALA A 165 -22.84 1.13 0.47
CA ALA A 165 -21.80 1.70 1.30
C ALA A 165 -20.68 2.26 0.41
N HIS A 166 -20.18 3.43 0.78
CA HIS A 166 -19.04 4.06 0.14
C HIS A 166 -18.24 4.78 1.22
N SER A 167 -16.92 4.75 1.08
CA SER A 167 -16.02 5.52 1.92
C SER A 167 -15.88 6.92 1.35
N GLN A 168 -16.24 7.96 2.12
CA GLN A 168 -16.02 9.36 1.75
C GLN A 168 -14.53 9.66 1.68
N PHE A 169 -13.72 8.99 2.51
CA PHE A 169 -12.26 9.08 2.45
C PHE A 169 -11.70 8.70 1.08
N PHE A 170 -12.22 7.64 0.44
CA PHE A 170 -11.78 7.25 -0.90
C PHE A 170 -12.51 8.00 -2.01
N GLU A 171 -13.77 8.41 -1.79
CA GLU A 171 -14.56 9.14 -2.79
C GLU A 171 -13.94 10.51 -3.14
N GLN A 172 -13.36 11.22 -2.17
CA GLN A 172 -12.74 12.52 -2.40
C GLN A 172 -11.55 12.49 -3.38
N LEU A 173 -10.96 11.32 -3.60
CA LEU A 173 -9.74 11.16 -4.40
C LEU A 173 -10.03 11.10 -5.90
N GLY A 174 -11.28 10.88 -6.29
CA GLY A 174 -11.64 10.63 -7.69
C GLY A 174 -11.08 9.31 -8.23
N PRO A 175 -10.85 9.19 -9.54
CA PRO A 175 -10.30 7.99 -10.16
C PRO A 175 -8.88 7.69 -9.69
N PHE A 176 -8.61 6.42 -9.40
CA PHE A 176 -7.30 5.97 -8.93
C PHE A 176 -6.30 5.78 -10.08
N PRO A 177 -5.04 6.21 -9.94
CA PRO A 177 -3.99 5.92 -10.90
C PRO A 177 -3.67 4.42 -10.90
N ARG A 178 -3.55 3.83 -12.09
CA ARG A 178 -3.25 2.40 -12.25
C ARG A 178 -1.74 2.12 -12.28
N PRO A 179 -1.30 0.87 -12.03
CA PRO A 179 0.13 0.54 -12.01
C PRO A 179 0.82 0.71 -13.38
N ASP A 180 0.06 0.54 -14.47
CA ASP A 180 0.54 0.74 -15.85
C ASP A 180 0.60 2.22 -16.25
N GLU A 181 0.10 3.12 -15.40
CA GLU A 181 0.18 4.57 -15.54
C GLU A 181 1.36 5.12 -14.72
N GLU A 182 2.53 4.47 -14.83
CA GLU A 182 3.74 4.83 -14.08
C GLU A 182 4.08 6.32 -14.30
N GLY A 183 4.12 7.10 -13.21
CA GLY A 183 4.34 8.55 -13.25
C GLY A 183 3.08 9.40 -13.44
N HIS A 184 1.88 8.82 -13.41
CA HIS A 184 0.63 9.56 -13.37
C HIS A 184 0.35 10.07 -11.95
N GLU A 185 0.71 11.33 -11.72
CA GLU A 185 0.48 12.07 -10.49
C GLU A 185 -0.80 12.89 -10.60
N ILE A 186 -1.72 12.70 -9.65
CA ILE A 186 -2.98 13.43 -9.55
C ILE A 186 -2.87 14.42 -8.39
N LYS A 187 -2.95 15.71 -8.70
CA LYS A 187 -2.97 16.76 -7.68
C LYS A 187 -4.35 16.78 -6.99
N ILE A 188 -4.38 16.69 -5.67
CA ILE A 188 -5.58 16.83 -4.86
C ILE A 188 -5.43 18.09 -4.00
N GLU A 189 -6.40 19.00 -4.05
CA GLU A 189 -6.34 20.30 -3.37
C GLU A 189 -7.20 20.38 -2.09
N ASP A 190 -8.20 19.51 -1.92
CA ASP A 190 -9.14 19.51 -0.78
C ASP A 190 -9.13 18.16 -0.04
N PHE A 191 -7.96 17.57 0.21
CA PHE A 191 -7.86 16.28 0.91
C PHE A 191 -8.14 16.40 2.41
N ARG A 192 -9.01 15.53 2.93
CA ARG A 192 -9.48 15.52 4.31
C ARG A 192 -9.18 14.16 4.98
N PRO A 193 -8.10 14.05 5.76
CA PRO A 193 -7.72 12.78 6.40
C PRO A 193 -8.66 12.37 7.54
N ASN A 194 -9.40 13.31 8.13
CA ASN A 194 -10.34 13.04 9.21
C ASN A 194 -11.55 12.18 8.78
N LEU A 195 -11.84 12.09 7.47
CA LEU A 195 -12.92 11.24 6.96
C LEU A 195 -12.69 9.76 7.29
N ALA A 196 -11.46 9.26 7.13
CA ALA A 196 -11.13 7.88 7.50
C ALA A 196 -11.37 7.60 9.00
N LEU A 197 -11.01 8.55 9.86
CA LEU A 197 -11.21 8.44 11.31
C LEU A 197 -12.69 8.43 11.69
N ALA A 198 -13.48 9.32 11.08
CA ALA A 198 -14.93 9.42 11.31
C ALA A 198 -15.67 8.14 10.91
N GLU A 199 -15.25 7.51 9.80
CA GLU A 199 -15.84 6.27 9.28
C GLU A 199 -15.51 5.02 10.12
N VAL A 200 -14.54 5.10 11.05
CA VAL A 200 -14.21 4.03 12.01
C VAL A 200 -14.52 4.41 13.46
N SER A 201 -15.71 5.00 13.66
CA SER A 201 -16.22 5.39 14.98
C SER A 201 -15.29 6.35 15.75
N ASP A 202 -14.76 7.36 15.05
CA ASP A 202 -13.78 8.32 15.59
C ASP A 202 -12.55 7.64 16.23
N PHE A 203 -12.14 6.49 15.69
CA PHE A 203 -11.00 5.72 16.17
C PHE A 203 -11.09 5.32 17.66
N ARG A 204 -12.30 5.20 18.22
CA ARG A 204 -12.52 4.90 19.66
C ARG A 204 -12.02 3.52 20.11
N ARG A 205 -11.87 2.59 19.18
CA ARG A 205 -11.34 1.24 19.43
C ARG A 205 -10.12 1.05 18.55
N PHE A 206 -9.01 0.65 19.14
CA PHE A 206 -7.77 0.40 18.40
C PHE A 206 -6.87 -0.58 19.12
N TRP A 207 -5.92 -1.15 18.40
CA TRP A 207 -4.73 -1.80 18.96
C TRP A 207 -3.55 -0.84 18.89
N THR A 208 -2.61 -0.95 19.80
CA THR A 208 -1.35 -0.22 19.72
C THR A 208 -0.18 -1.07 20.17
N TYR A 209 0.96 -0.94 19.50
CA TYR A 209 2.20 -1.66 19.78
C TYR A 209 3.40 -0.91 19.21
N GLU A 210 4.60 -1.21 19.70
CA GLU A 210 5.87 -0.75 19.13
C GLU A 210 6.31 -1.72 18.04
N GLY A 211 6.56 -1.22 16.83
CA GLY A 211 6.85 -2.03 15.65
C GLY A 211 7.83 -1.35 14.69
N SER A 212 7.65 -1.64 13.40
CA SER A 212 8.49 -1.12 12.31
C SER A 212 7.66 -0.57 11.15
N LEU A 213 8.35 0.02 10.16
CA LEU A 213 7.81 0.08 8.80
C LEU A 213 7.67 -1.34 8.23
N THR A 214 6.64 -1.57 7.42
CA THR A 214 6.37 -2.87 6.78
C THR A 214 7.02 -3.02 5.41
N THR A 215 7.62 -1.94 4.90
CA THR A 215 8.42 -1.91 3.68
C THR A 215 9.87 -1.57 4.01
N PRO A 216 10.83 -1.92 3.14
CA PRO A 216 12.22 -1.49 3.29
C PRO A 216 12.35 0.02 3.53
N PRO A 217 13.20 0.46 4.48
CA PRO A 217 14.23 -0.32 5.19
C PRO A 217 13.76 -1.07 6.45
N CYS A 218 12.45 -1.19 6.68
CA CYS A 218 11.85 -1.86 7.84
C CYS A 218 12.33 -1.29 9.19
N SER A 219 12.53 0.03 9.23
CA SER A 219 12.99 0.75 10.42
C SER A 219 12.09 0.49 11.62
N GLU A 220 12.67 0.04 12.73
CA GLU A 220 11.99 -0.13 14.02
C GLU A 220 11.82 1.19 14.79
N GLY A 221 11.04 1.13 15.87
CA GLY A 221 10.74 2.30 16.71
C GLY A 221 9.56 3.12 16.18
N VAL A 222 8.65 2.44 15.47
CA VAL A 222 7.41 3.03 14.95
C VAL A 222 6.26 2.61 15.86
N ARG A 223 5.54 3.59 16.42
CA ARG A 223 4.33 3.34 17.18
C ARG A 223 3.16 3.06 16.23
N TRP A 224 2.56 1.88 16.34
CA TRP A 224 1.37 1.52 15.57
C TRP A 224 0.10 1.85 16.33
N PHE A 225 -0.90 2.37 15.61
CA PHE A 225 -2.29 2.48 16.03
C PHE A 225 -3.18 1.84 14.98
N PHE A 226 -3.77 0.69 15.26
CA PHE A 226 -4.56 -0.04 14.28
C PHE A 226 -6.06 0.04 14.60
N ALA A 227 -6.86 0.55 13.67
CA ALA A 227 -8.30 0.75 13.87
C ALA A 227 -9.01 -0.56 14.21
N GLY A 228 -9.81 -0.53 15.27
CA GLY A 228 -10.62 -1.66 15.71
C GLY A 228 -11.81 -1.93 14.79
N ASP A 229 -12.37 -0.87 14.22
CA ASP A 229 -13.45 -0.94 13.24
C ASP A 229 -12.88 -0.96 11.82
N THR A 230 -13.63 -1.56 10.90
CA THR A 230 -13.24 -1.64 9.49
C THR A 230 -13.67 -0.37 8.76
N LEU A 231 -12.78 0.19 7.94
CA LEU A 231 -13.12 1.24 6.98
C LEU A 231 -13.77 0.57 5.77
N VAL A 232 -15.07 0.74 5.62
CA VAL A 232 -15.88 -0.01 4.66
C VAL A 232 -15.82 0.65 3.28
N LEU A 233 -15.49 -0.13 2.25
CA LEU A 233 -15.51 0.33 0.86
C LEU A 233 -16.73 -0.24 0.13
N GLY A 234 -17.27 0.55 -0.80
CA GLY A 234 -18.23 0.03 -1.77
C GLY A 234 -17.55 -0.92 -2.76
N ASP A 235 -18.31 -1.86 -3.34
CA ASP A 235 -17.78 -2.85 -4.28
C ASP A 235 -16.96 -2.21 -5.42
N GLY A 236 -17.43 -1.08 -5.96
CA GLY A 236 -16.74 -0.34 -7.01
C GLY A 236 -15.44 0.34 -6.54
N GLN A 237 -15.42 0.90 -5.32
CA GLN A 237 -14.20 1.48 -4.73
C GLN A 237 -13.16 0.41 -4.46
N LEU A 238 -13.60 -0.72 -3.91
CA LEU A 238 -12.72 -1.85 -3.61
C LEU A 238 -12.15 -2.46 -4.89
N GLN A 239 -12.95 -2.63 -5.95
CA GLN A 239 -12.46 -3.10 -7.25
C GLN A 239 -11.41 -2.15 -7.85
N GLN A 240 -11.63 -0.84 -7.77
CA GLN A 240 -10.64 0.14 -8.24
C GLN A 240 -9.35 0.09 -7.42
N LEU A 241 -9.47 -0.02 -6.09
CA LEU A 241 -8.33 -0.15 -5.20
C LEU A 241 -7.48 -1.39 -5.53
N LEU A 242 -8.15 -2.53 -5.74
CA LEU A 242 -7.49 -3.80 -6.08
C LEU A 242 -6.84 -3.75 -7.46
N ALA A 243 -7.46 -3.09 -8.44
CA ALA A 243 -6.86 -2.86 -9.76
C ALA A 243 -5.65 -1.92 -9.71
N ALA A 244 -5.57 -1.06 -8.70
CA ALA A 244 -4.43 -0.18 -8.45
C ALA A 244 -3.28 -0.86 -7.67
N SER A 245 -3.46 -2.08 -7.16
CA SER A 245 -2.42 -2.77 -6.38
C SER A 245 -1.66 -3.79 -7.23
N HIS A 246 -0.34 -3.85 -7.03
CA HIS A 246 0.57 -4.71 -7.80
C HIS A 246 0.35 -6.20 -7.52
N SER A 247 -0.02 -6.56 -6.29
CA SER A 247 -0.08 -7.95 -5.82
C SER A 247 -1.10 -8.84 -6.53
N LEU A 248 -2.04 -8.25 -7.27
CA LEU A 248 -3.08 -8.97 -8.01
C LEU A 248 -2.84 -9.04 -9.52
N LEU A 249 -1.96 -8.22 -10.07
CA LEU A 249 -1.63 -8.26 -11.50
C LEU A 249 -0.63 -9.37 -11.84
N ASP A 250 0.15 -9.83 -10.86
CA ASP A 250 1.24 -10.78 -11.07
C ASP A 250 1.04 -12.17 -10.43
N GLN A 251 -0.19 -12.51 -9.99
CA GLN A 251 -0.50 -13.91 -9.71
C GLN A 251 -0.59 -14.67 -11.03
N PRO A 252 0.35 -15.58 -11.38
CA PRO A 252 0.13 -16.46 -12.52
C PRO A 252 -1.14 -17.24 -12.21
N SER A 253 -2.14 -17.10 -13.08
CA SER A 253 -3.33 -17.92 -13.05
C SER A 253 -2.92 -19.38 -13.20
N THR A 254 -2.73 -20.06 -12.07
CA THR A 254 -2.55 -21.51 -12.03
C THR A 254 -3.83 -22.26 -12.40
N PHE A 255 -4.91 -21.52 -12.68
CA PHE A 255 -6.05 -22.01 -13.45
C PHE A 255 -5.89 -21.56 -14.90
N GLY A 256 -5.38 -22.47 -15.72
CA GLY A 256 -5.39 -22.32 -17.17
C GLY A 256 -6.81 -22.10 -17.68
N CYS A 257 -7.17 -20.84 -17.93
CA CYS A 257 -8.34 -20.48 -18.71
C CYS A 257 -7.87 -19.66 -19.90
N THR A 258 -7.45 -20.38 -20.94
CA THR A 258 -7.30 -19.82 -22.29
C THR A 258 -8.68 -19.38 -22.78
N THR A 259 -9.02 -18.10 -22.61
CA THR A 259 -9.59 -17.21 -23.64
C THR A 259 -9.91 -15.85 -23.02
N LEU A 260 -9.47 -14.81 -23.72
CA LEU A 260 -9.62 -13.38 -23.43
C LEU A 260 -11.03 -12.97 -22.99
N ALA A 261 -11.12 -12.29 -21.84
CA ALA A 261 -12.28 -11.48 -21.48
C ALA A 261 -11.91 -10.00 -21.70
N SER A 262 -12.40 -9.41 -22.79
CA SER A 262 -12.12 -8.04 -23.20
C SER A 262 -13.16 -7.02 -22.68
N SER A 263 -13.89 -7.35 -21.61
CA SER A 263 -14.99 -6.52 -21.11
C SER A 263 -15.17 -6.59 -19.59
N VAL A 264 -15.48 -5.43 -19.00
CA VAL A 264 -15.72 -5.19 -17.56
C VAL A 264 -16.86 -6.06 -17.00
N LYS A 265 -17.77 -6.57 -17.84
CA LYS A 265 -18.85 -7.48 -17.40
C LYS A 265 -18.35 -8.86 -16.95
N ASP A 266 -17.21 -9.31 -17.45
CA ASP A 266 -16.72 -10.67 -17.19
C ASP A 266 -15.95 -10.77 -15.86
N LEU A 267 -15.35 -9.66 -15.39
CA LEU A 267 -14.72 -9.58 -14.06
C LEU A 267 -15.74 -9.73 -12.91
N ALA A 268 -16.95 -9.22 -13.08
CA ALA A 268 -18.01 -9.34 -12.08
C ALA A 268 -18.51 -10.79 -11.90
N ALA A 269 -18.42 -11.61 -12.95
CA ALA A 269 -18.81 -13.02 -12.90
C ALA A 269 -17.79 -13.89 -12.14
N LEU A 270 -16.49 -13.62 -12.31
CA LEU A 270 -15.40 -14.31 -11.59
C LEU A 270 -15.43 -14.07 -10.07
N LEU A 271 -15.80 -12.85 -9.65
CA LEU A 271 -15.98 -12.53 -8.22
C LEU A 271 -17.19 -13.23 -7.61
N CYS A 272 -18.25 -13.48 -8.40
CA CYS A 272 -19.45 -14.19 -7.96
C CYS A 272 -19.18 -15.68 -7.69
N GLU A 273 -18.44 -16.35 -8.58
CA GLU A 273 -18.02 -17.75 -8.39
C GLU A 273 -17.06 -17.92 -7.20
N HIS A 274 -16.17 -16.94 -6.96
CA HIS A 274 -15.29 -16.94 -5.77
C HIS A 274 -16.06 -16.82 -4.46
N CYS A 275 -17.21 -16.12 -4.46
CA CYS A 275 -18.06 -15.95 -3.28
C CYS A 275 -18.83 -17.25 -2.94
N GLU A 276 -19.30 -17.96 -3.96
CA GLU A 276 -19.94 -19.29 -3.81
C GLU A 276 -18.92 -20.37 -3.38
N LEU A 277 -17.69 -20.34 -3.90
CA LEU A 277 -16.60 -21.24 -3.50
C LEU A 277 -16.15 -21.00 -2.04
N ARG A 278 -16.09 -19.74 -1.56
CA ARG A 278 -15.79 -19.46 -0.14
C ARG A 278 -16.87 -19.97 0.81
N ARG A 279 -18.15 -19.94 0.41
CA ARG A 279 -19.25 -20.57 1.18
C ARG A 279 -19.10 -22.09 1.24
N ALA A 280 -18.63 -22.73 0.18
CA ALA A 280 -18.41 -24.17 0.14
C ALA A 280 -17.18 -24.62 0.96
N VAL A 281 -16.06 -23.88 0.90
CA VAL A 281 -14.81 -24.22 1.62
C VAL A 281 -14.94 -24.05 3.13
N ALA A 282 -15.70 -23.04 3.59
CA ALA A 282 -16.00 -22.83 5.01
C ALA A 282 -16.79 -23.98 5.68
N SER A 283 -17.39 -24.87 4.89
CA SER A 283 -18.17 -26.02 5.36
C SER A 283 -17.39 -27.35 5.45
N SER A 284 -16.13 -27.40 4.98
CA SER A 284 -15.40 -28.66 4.88
C SER A 284 -14.49 -28.95 6.09
N GLU A 285 -14.66 -30.14 6.66
CA GLU A 285 -13.94 -30.62 7.87
C GLU A 285 -12.42 -30.78 7.67
N LYS A 286 -11.93 -30.75 6.42
CA LYS A 286 -10.51 -30.91 6.07
C LYS A 286 -9.64 -29.69 6.37
N TYR A 287 -10.20 -28.48 6.50
CA TYR A 287 -9.40 -27.26 6.78
C TYR A 287 -9.00 -27.11 8.26
N ARG A 288 -9.69 -27.80 9.19
CA ARG A 288 -9.36 -27.74 10.63
C ARG A 288 -8.03 -28.43 11.00
N GLN A 289 -7.46 -29.26 10.12
CA GLN A 289 -6.25 -30.04 10.44
C GLN A 289 -4.94 -29.38 9.97
N SER A 290 -4.98 -28.37 9.10
CA SER A 290 -3.76 -27.72 8.56
C SER A 290 -3.23 -26.55 9.39
N MET A 291 -3.88 -26.13 10.48
CA MET A 291 -3.40 -25.04 11.37
C MET A 291 -2.47 -25.51 12.52
N SER A 292 -1.87 -26.69 12.43
CA SER A 292 -1.07 -27.28 13.53
C SER A 292 0.45 -27.07 13.42
N VAL A 293 0.95 -26.22 12.51
CA VAL A 293 2.39 -25.94 12.41
C VAL A 293 2.62 -24.45 12.20
N ILE A 294 2.93 -23.76 13.31
CA ILE A 294 4.02 -22.79 13.49
C ILE A 294 3.94 -22.41 14.98
N LYS A 295 4.68 -23.16 15.80
CA LYS A 295 5.14 -22.76 17.12
C LYS A 295 6.63 -22.50 16.96
N VAL A 296 7.05 -21.24 17.00
CA VAL A 296 8.25 -20.73 17.69
C VAL A 296 7.95 -19.28 18.03
#